data_AF-A0A5K7ZB33-F1
#
_entry.id   AF-A0A5K7ZB33-F1
#
_cell.length_a   1.000
_cell.length_b   1.000
_cell.length_c   1.000
_cell.angle_alpha   90.00
_cell.angle_beta   90.00
_cell.angle_gamma   90.00
#
_symmetry.space_group_name_H-M   'P 1'
#
loop_
_entity.id
_entity.type
_entity.pdbx_description
1 polymer ?
#
loop_
_entity_poly.entity_id
_entity_poly.type
_entity_poly.pdbx_seq_one_letter_code
_entity_poly.pdbx_strand_id
1 'polypeptide(L)'
;MHRFSKKGKAISRLALALTVYMIGQSVAVWAGSDRIYPTGKVTLLRGDRTVGVYTREAPLPNGTILSTQGRCGIKLNDLYLVAEDQCVFSINTTGRQRHLFIRQGSVYFKTRGMKHTLTLFTPNGAISVQRIRLNAGFDDAFLKGYISVSDERSELGVAEGGSMDVFTDDGLMTIPAGKKIILAQADMDIGLPEEEPPAAREPPETEKGWSTGTKVAVGTLGVGAVAGILMGLGGGGGGGDGGGGGGSVSPSAP
;
A
#
# COMPACT_ATOMS: atom_id res chain seq x y z
N MET A 1 4.53 -6.38 68.87
CA MET A 1 5.05 -5.67 67.66
C MET A 1 5.28 -6.70 66.55
N HIS A 2 5.41 -6.28 65.27
CA HIS A 2 5.68 -7.09 64.07
C HIS A 2 4.79 -8.35 63.85
N ARG A 3 3.79 -8.31 62.96
CA ARG A 3 3.91 -8.39 61.47
C ARG A 3 4.89 -9.48 60.98
N PHE A 4 4.35 -10.59 60.49
CA PHE A 4 4.72 -11.10 59.16
C PHE A 4 3.49 -11.72 58.45
N SER A 5 3.25 -11.29 57.22
CA SER A 5 2.16 -11.76 56.35
C SER A 5 2.68 -11.86 54.91
N LYS A 6 1.93 -12.53 54.03
CA LYS A 6 2.24 -12.74 52.60
C LYS A 6 3.51 -13.58 52.31
N LYS A 7 3.38 -14.91 52.34
CA LYS A 7 4.27 -15.81 51.55
C LYS A 7 3.51 -16.69 50.52
N GLY A 8 2.30 -17.16 50.84
CA GLY A 8 1.55 -18.10 49.98
C GLY A 8 1.02 -17.58 48.63
N LYS A 9 1.02 -16.26 48.36
CA LYS A 9 0.39 -15.68 47.13
C LYS A 9 1.36 -15.33 45.99
N ALA A 10 2.67 -15.51 46.16
CA ALA A 10 3.66 -15.16 45.14
C ALA A 10 3.82 -16.26 44.07
N ILE A 11 4.06 -17.50 44.52
CA ILE A 11 4.44 -18.63 43.64
C ILE A 11 3.34 -18.96 42.62
N SER A 12 2.07 -19.00 43.08
CA SER A 12 0.90 -19.27 42.23
C SER A 12 0.73 -18.26 41.07
N ARG A 13 1.16 -17.01 41.22
CA ARG A 13 1.03 -15.98 40.18
C ARG A 13 2.17 -15.99 39.16
N LEU A 14 3.35 -16.49 39.54
CA LEU A 14 4.50 -16.58 38.62
C LEU A 14 4.34 -17.76 37.64
N ALA A 15 3.85 -18.92 38.13
CA ALA A 15 3.62 -20.08 37.29
C ALA A 15 2.55 -19.83 36.21
N LEU A 16 1.43 -19.19 36.58
CA LEU A 16 0.32 -18.93 35.65
C LEU A 16 0.70 -17.93 34.54
N ALA A 17 1.59 -16.98 34.82
CA ALA A 17 2.06 -16.00 33.84
C ALA A 17 2.93 -16.62 32.72
N LEU A 18 3.67 -17.68 33.03
CA LEU A 18 4.60 -18.30 32.08
C LEU A 18 3.87 -19.16 31.04
N THR A 19 2.83 -19.91 31.46
CA THR A 19 2.08 -20.81 30.57
C THR A 19 1.29 -20.05 29.48
N VAL A 20 0.79 -18.85 29.81
CA VAL A 20 -0.02 -18.04 28.87
C VAL A 20 0.85 -17.45 27.74
N TYR A 21 2.13 -17.15 27.99
CA TYR A 21 3.01 -16.55 26.99
C TYR A 21 3.40 -17.52 25.86
N MET A 22 3.38 -18.83 26.12
CA MET A 22 3.78 -19.87 25.16
C MET A 22 2.68 -20.30 24.17
N ILE A 23 1.44 -19.81 24.33
CA ILE A 23 0.30 -20.17 23.45
C ILE A 23 0.13 -19.17 22.29
N GLY A 24 0.75 -17.98 22.38
CA GLY A 24 0.51 -16.87 21.43
C GLY A 24 1.34 -16.87 20.14
N GLN A 25 2.33 -17.76 19.99
CA GLN A 25 3.17 -17.85 18.79
C GLN A 25 2.75 -19.02 17.91
N SER A 26 1.58 -18.88 17.29
CA SER A 26 1.16 -19.70 16.16
C SER A 26 2.10 -19.45 14.98
N VAL A 27 3.24 -20.16 14.95
CA VAL A 27 4.01 -20.39 13.72
C VAL A 27 3.12 -21.19 12.77
N ALA A 28 2.29 -20.47 12.01
CA ALA A 28 1.44 -21.04 10.97
C ALA A 28 2.29 -21.98 10.11
N VAL A 29 1.76 -23.15 9.74
CA VAL A 29 2.52 -24.11 8.96
C VAL A 29 2.82 -23.50 7.59
N TRP A 30 4.07 -23.09 7.40
CA TRP A 30 4.58 -22.40 6.22
C TRP A 30 4.75 -23.36 5.03
N ALA A 31 3.65 -24.00 4.65
CA ALA A 31 3.53 -24.88 3.49
C ALA A 31 3.46 -24.08 2.16
N GLY A 32 4.40 -23.15 1.98
CA GLY A 32 4.66 -22.47 0.72
C GLY A 32 5.91 -23.05 0.08
N SER A 33 5.82 -23.43 -1.20
CA SER A 33 7.00 -23.64 -2.06
C SER A 33 7.70 -22.32 -2.44
N ASP A 34 7.03 -21.19 -2.17
CA ASP A 34 7.52 -19.84 -2.41
C ASP A 34 8.58 -19.45 -1.35
N ARG A 35 9.79 -19.11 -1.82
CA ARG A 35 10.99 -18.89 -0.98
C ARG A 35 11.76 -17.62 -1.32
N ILE A 36 12.41 -17.08 -0.30
CA ILE A 36 13.22 -15.86 -0.36
C ILE A 36 14.70 -16.17 -0.10
N TYR A 37 15.59 -15.55 -0.88
CA TYR A 37 17.03 -15.81 -0.95
C TYR A 37 17.82 -14.48 -0.82
N PRO A 38 18.04 -13.98 0.41
CA PRO A 38 18.91 -12.83 0.66
C PRO A 38 20.36 -13.14 0.26
N THR A 39 21.03 -12.20 -0.42
CA THR A 39 22.51 -12.18 -0.49
C THR A 39 23.14 -11.36 0.64
N GLY A 40 22.33 -10.54 1.32
CA GLY A 40 22.69 -9.76 2.50
C GLY A 40 21.61 -9.89 3.57
N LYS A 41 20.98 -8.78 3.94
CA LYS A 41 19.93 -8.72 4.96
C LYS A 41 18.61 -8.26 4.35
N VAL A 42 17.51 -8.93 4.69
CA VAL A 42 16.15 -8.47 4.38
C VAL A 42 15.40 -8.24 5.68
N THR A 43 14.90 -7.03 5.87
CA THR A 43 14.14 -6.63 7.08
C THR A 43 12.64 -6.75 6.79
N LEU A 44 11.92 -7.46 7.65
CA LEU A 44 10.46 -7.64 7.57
C LEU A 44 9.79 -6.53 8.38
N LEU A 45 8.88 -5.79 7.74
CA LEU A 45 8.21 -4.61 8.29
C LEU A 45 6.68 -4.81 8.31
N ARG A 46 6.03 -4.35 9.39
CA ARG A 46 4.56 -4.26 9.52
C ARG A 46 4.20 -2.84 9.96
N GLY A 47 3.74 -2.03 9.02
CA GLY A 47 3.92 -0.59 9.12
C GLY A 47 5.41 -0.27 9.26
N ASP A 48 5.75 0.70 10.11
CA ASP A 48 7.15 1.11 10.33
C ASP A 48 7.90 0.24 11.35
N ARG A 49 7.25 -0.80 11.90
CA ARG A 49 7.85 -1.69 12.90
C ARG A 49 8.53 -2.89 12.25
N THR A 50 9.80 -3.10 12.57
CA THR A 50 10.50 -4.36 12.27
C THR A 50 9.88 -5.51 13.06
N VAL A 51 9.46 -6.56 12.35
CA VAL A 51 8.88 -7.79 12.92
C VAL A 51 9.76 -9.02 12.70
N GLY A 52 10.82 -8.92 11.91
CA GLY A 52 11.77 -10.00 11.66
C GLY A 52 12.90 -9.59 10.73
N VAL A 53 13.90 -10.46 10.58
CA VAL A 53 15.04 -10.28 9.67
C VAL A 53 15.42 -11.63 9.08
N TYR A 54 15.67 -11.69 7.77
CA TYR A 54 16.29 -12.83 7.11
C TYR A 54 17.68 -12.47 6.59
N THR A 55 18.63 -13.39 6.74
CA THR A 55 20.01 -13.29 6.22
C THR A 55 20.45 -14.55 5.47
N ARG A 56 19.51 -15.49 5.24
CA ARG A 56 19.66 -16.81 4.61
C ARG A 56 18.33 -17.19 3.96
N GLU A 57 18.31 -18.30 3.22
CA GLU A 57 17.08 -18.85 2.62
C GLU A 57 15.98 -19.05 3.67
N ALA A 58 14.77 -18.58 3.36
CA ALA A 58 13.59 -18.68 4.21
C ALA A 58 12.29 -18.83 3.36
N PRO A 59 11.16 -19.19 3.98
CA PRO A 59 9.83 -19.01 3.38
C PRO A 59 9.51 -17.53 3.10
N LEU A 60 8.75 -17.24 2.04
CA LEU A 60 8.41 -15.85 1.64
C LEU A 60 7.15 -15.30 2.37
N PRO A 61 7.26 -14.27 3.24
CA PRO A 61 6.14 -13.77 4.03
C PRO A 61 5.08 -13.05 3.20
N ASN A 62 3.94 -13.72 3.02
CA ASN A 62 2.79 -13.18 2.30
C ASN A 62 2.29 -11.87 2.95
N GLY A 63 2.11 -10.82 2.15
CA GLY A 63 1.59 -9.51 2.56
C GLY A 63 2.49 -8.69 3.51
N THR A 64 3.70 -9.14 3.83
CA THR A 64 4.63 -8.39 4.70
C THR A 64 5.55 -7.52 3.87
N ILE A 65 5.86 -6.31 4.34
CA ILE A 65 6.79 -5.41 3.64
C ILE A 65 8.22 -5.91 3.88
N LEU A 66 9.01 -5.94 2.81
CA LEU A 66 10.39 -6.39 2.76
C LEU A 66 11.25 -5.19 2.35
N SER A 67 12.29 -4.91 3.13
CA SER A 67 13.32 -3.92 2.82
C SER A 67 14.68 -4.61 2.69
N THR A 68 15.35 -4.45 1.55
CA THR A 68 16.59 -5.15 1.21
C THR A 68 17.85 -4.34 1.57
N GLN A 69 18.90 -5.05 1.97
CA GLN A 69 20.27 -4.57 2.15
C GLN A 69 21.18 -5.61 1.49
N GLY A 70 21.63 -5.31 0.28
CA GLY A 70 22.08 -6.30 -0.72
C GLY A 70 20.90 -6.92 -1.50
N ARG A 71 21.20 -7.61 -2.60
CA ARG A 71 20.21 -8.25 -3.48
C ARG A 71 19.40 -9.33 -2.77
N CYS A 72 18.19 -9.58 -3.29
CA CYS A 72 17.33 -10.66 -2.82
C CYS A 72 16.62 -11.39 -3.97
N GLY A 73 16.97 -12.66 -4.16
CA GLY A 73 16.22 -13.55 -5.05
C GLY A 73 14.92 -14.03 -4.41
N ILE A 74 13.88 -14.26 -5.22
CA ILE A 74 12.59 -14.77 -4.76
C ILE A 74 12.08 -15.79 -5.77
N LYS A 75 11.80 -17.00 -5.31
CA LYS A 75 11.30 -18.10 -6.13
C LYS A 75 9.82 -18.31 -5.83
N LEU A 76 8.98 -18.16 -6.84
CA LEU A 76 7.55 -18.49 -6.81
C LEU A 76 7.26 -19.61 -7.82
N ASN A 77 6.11 -20.29 -7.69
CA ASN A 77 5.72 -21.44 -8.52
C ASN A 77 5.60 -21.20 -10.06
N ASP A 78 5.60 -19.94 -10.50
CA ASP A 78 5.45 -19.50 -11.89
C ASP A 78 6.24 -18.23 -12.23
N LEU A 79 6.99 -17.68 -11.27
CA LEU A 79 7.63 -16.37 -11.37
C LEU A 79 8.89 -16.35 -10.49
N TYR A 80 10.03 -15.98 -11.07
CA TYR A 80 11.25 -15.69 -10.31
C TYR A 80 11.46 -14.18 -10.29
N LEU A 81 11.80 -13.62 -9.12
CA LEU A 81 12.09 -12.21 -8.94
C LEU A 81 13.51 -12.02 -8.40
N VAL A 82 14.12 -10.88 -8.71
CA VAL A 82 15.32 -10.39 -8.03
C VAL A 82 15.06 -8.93 -7.66
N ALA A 83 14.92 -8.66 -6.37
CA ALA A 83 14.98 -7.30 -5.85
C ALA A 83 16.45 -6.87 -5.73
N GLU A 84 16.75 -5.66 -6.18
CA GLU A 84 18.05 -5.02 -5.96
C GLU A 84 18.29 -4.64 -4.49
N ASP A 85 19.45 -4.03 -4.22
CA ASP A 85 19.71 -3.35 -2.95
C ASP A 85 18.79 -2.14 -2.75
N GLN A 86 18.49 -1.81 -1.49
CA GLN A 86 17.61 -0.71 -1.04
C GLN A 86 16.15 -0.77 -1.56
N CYS A 87 15.72 -1.88 -2.18
CA CYS A 87 14.33 -2.08 -2.58
C CYS A 87 13.42 -2.18 -1.36
N VAL A 88 12.23 -1.59 -1.46
CA VAL A 88 11.13 -1.79 -0.50
C VAL A 88 9.88 -2.22 -1.24
N PHE A 89 9.40 -3.43 -0.96
CA PHE A 89 8.30 -4.07 -1.69
C PHE A 89 7.52 -5.05 -0.79
N SER A 90 6.38 -5.56 -1.25
CA SER A 90 5.69 -6.71 -0.64
C SER A 90 5.04 -7.59 -1.70
N ILE A 91 4.85 -8.87 -1.39
CA ILE A 91 4.19 -9.84 -2.27
C ILE A 91 2.99 -10.41 -1.51
N ASN A 92 1.79 -10.29 -2.08
CA ASN A 92 0.60 -10.96 -1.60
C ASN A 92 0.04 -11.86 -2.72
N THR A 93 0.13 -13.19 -2.56
CA THR A 93 -0.59 -14.15 -3.38
C THR A 93 -1.85 -14.59 -2.64
N THR A 94 -3.02 -14.45 -3.27
CA THR A 94 -4.33 -14.85 -2.73
C THR A 94 -5.12 -15.52 -3.86
N GLY A 95 -5.40 -16.82 -3.71
CA GLY A 95 -6.08 -17.61 -4.74
C GLY A 95 -5.31 -17.57 -6.08
N ARG A 96 -5.95 -17.04 -7.14
CA ARG A 96 -5.33 -16.87 -8.46
C ARG A 96 -4.74 -15.47 -8.71
N GLN A 97 -4.80 -14.57 -7.74
CA GLN A 97 -4.22 -13.23 -7.85
C GLN A 97 -2.88 -13.16 -7.11
N ARG A 98 -1.93 -12.43 -7.69
CA ARG A 98 -0.68 -12.04 -7.05
C ARG A 98 -0.51 -10.54 -7.18
N HIS A 99 -0.37 -9.86 -6.06
CA HIS A 99 -0.09 -8.44 -5.98
C HIS A 99 1.37 -8.26 -5.56
N LEU A 100 2.16 -7.58 -6.39
CA LEU A 100 3.51 -7.12 -6.06
C LEU A 100 3.44 -5.60 -5.87
N PHE A 101 3.59 -5.16 -4.63
CA PHE A 101 3.65 -3.74 -4.29
C PHE A 101 5.13 -3.34 -4.25
N ILE A 102 5.54 -2.32 -5.01
CA ILE A 102 6.90 -1.78 -4.99
C ILE A 102 6.79 -0.33 -4.56
N ARG A 103 7.38 0.01 -3.41
CA ARG A 103 7.40 1.39 -2.89
C ARG A 103 8.64 2.15 -3.35
N GLN A 104 9.77 1.45 -3.50
CA GLN A 104 11.03 2.03 -3.98
C GLN A 104 11.95 0.94 -4.55
N GLY A 105 12.75 1.31 -5.55
CA GLY A 105 13.83 0.47 -6.10
C GLY A 105 13.39 -0.42 -7.26
N SER A 106 14.31 -1.27 -7.73
CA SER A 106 14.16 -2.10 -8.93
C SER A 106 13.95 -3.59 -8.60
N VAL A 107 12.91 -4.19 -9.17
CA VAL A 107 12.62 -5.63 -9.10
C VAL A 107 12.62 -6.21 -10.52
N TYR A 108 13.62 -7.02 -10.82
CA TYR A 108 13.69 -7.80 -12.06
C TYR A 108 12.85 -9.07 -11.93
N PHE A 109 12.30 -9.56 -13.04
CA PHE A 109 11.49 -10.77 -13.06
C PHE A 109 11.74 -11.66 -14.28
N LYS A 110 11.58 -12.97 -14.10
CA LYS A 110 11.69 -14.02 -15.13
C LYS A 110 10.53 -15.01 -14.99
N THR A 111 9.81 -15.28 -16.08
CA THR A 111 8.66 -16.20 -16.08
C THR A 111 8.44 -16.87 -17.45
N ARG A 112 7.87 -18.08 -17.46
CA ARG A 112 7.43 -18.78 -18.68
C ARG A 112 5.99 -18.45 -19.08
N GLY A 113 5.27 -17.69 -18.26
CA GLY A 113 3.83 -17.48 -18.40
C GLY A 113 3.12 -17.54 -17.05
N MET A 114 1.88 -17.03 -17.06
CA MET A 114 1.14 -16.62 -15.87
C MET A 114 0.18 -17.73 -15.41
N LYS A 115 0.38 -18.32 -14.23
CA LYS A 115 -0.65 -19.16 -13.58
C LYS A 115 -1.57 -18.28 -12.72
N HIS A 116 -0.98 -17.27 -12.09
CA HIS A 116 -1.64 -16.20 -11.33
C HIS A 116 -1.67 -14.91 -12.16
N THR A 117 -2.74 -14.12 -12.05
CA THR A 117 -2.75 -12.74 -12.55
C THR A 117 -1.82 -11.90 -11.68
N LEU A 118 -0.84 -11.21 -12.27
CA LEU A 118 0.05 -10.30 -11.55
C LEU A 118 -0.45 -8.88 -11.70
N THR A 119 -0.79 -8.24 -10.59
CA THR A 119 -0.97 -6.79 -10.53
C THR A 119 0.20 -6.17 -9.79
N LEU A 120 0.82 -5.19 -10.45
CA LEU A 120 1.92 -4.39 -9.94
C LEU A 120 1.33 -3.12 -9.35
N PHE A 121 1.73 -2.75 -8.13
CA PHE A 121 1.28 -1.53 -7.47
C PHE A 121 2.49 -0.66 -7.11
N THR A 122 2.41 0.62 -7.42
CA THR A 122 3.47 1.61 -7.21
C THR A 122 2.89 2.92 -6.67
N PRO A 123 3.69 3.87 -6.17
CA PRO A 123 3.23 5.21 -5.82
C PRO A 123 2.60 5.96 -7.02
N ASN A 124 3.03 5.63 -8.24
CA ASN A 124 2.54 6.23 -9.49
C ASN A 124 1.34 5.45 -10.10
N GLY A 125 0.68 4.56 -9.34
CA GLY A 125 -0.47 3.79 -9.83
C GLY A 125 -0.21 2.30 -10.01
N ALA A 126 -1.12 1.62 -10.73
CA ALA A 126 -1.18 0.15 -10.80
C ALA A 126 -1.26 -0.38 -12.24
N ILE A 127 -0.65 -1.54 -12.47
CA ILE A 127 -0.59 -2.21 -13.78
C ILE A 127 -0.99 -3.68 -13.62
N SER A 128 -1.98 -4.16 -14.38
CA SER A 128 -2.37 -5.58 -14.35
C SER A 128 -1.90 -6.32 -15.60
N VAL A 129 -1.02 -7.31 -15.43
CA VAL A 129 -0.45 -8.12 -16.51
C VAL A 129 -1.49 -9.13 -17.00
N GLN A 130 -1.98 -8.93 -18.23
CA GLN A 130 -3.03 -9.73 -18.85
C GLN A 130 -2.49 -10.97 -19.57
N ARG A 131 -1.35 -10.84 -20.26
CA ARG A 131 -0.78 -11.91 -21.07
C ARG A 131 0.73 -11.76 -21.24
N ILE A 132 1.41 -12.88 -21.37
CA ILE A 132 2.81 -12.95 -21.80
C ILE A 132 2.85 -13.74 -23.12
N ARG A 133 3.55 -13.21 -24.11
CA ARG A 133 3.77 -13.85 -25.42
C ARG A 133 5.27 -14.12 -25.54
N LEU A 134 5.68 -15.39 -25.61
CA LEU A 134 7.11 -15.75 -25.72
C LEU A 134 7.56 -15.77 -27.18
N ASN A 135 8.79 -15.33 -27.42
CA ASN A 135 9.43 -15.44 -28.73
C ASN A 135 10.02 -16.85 -28.89
N ALA A 136 9.53 -17.63 -29.86
CA ALA A 136 9.90 -19.04 -30.06
C ALA A 136 11.37 -19.29 -30.46
N GLY A 137 12.15 -18.24 -30.74
CA GLY A 137 13.58 -18.29 -31.10
C GLY A 137 14.55 -17.85 -29.99
N PHE A 138 14.12 -17.78 -28.73
CA PHE A 138 15.03 -17.58 -27.59
C PHE A 138 15.36 -18.92 -26.93
N ASP A 139 16.65 -19.22 -26.74
CA ASP A 139 17.16 -20.50 -26.20
C ASP A 139 16.54 -20.89 -24.85
N ASP A 140 16.25 -19.88 -24.04
CA ASP A 140 15.75 -20.01 -22.68
C ASP A 140 14.33 -19.43 -22.63
N ALA A 141 13.33 -20.27 -22.95
CA ALA A 141 11.92 -19.90 -23.17
C ALA A 141 11.23 -19.29 -21.94
N PHE A 142 11.54 -18.02 -21.68
CA PHE A 142 11.06 -17.17 -20.59
C PHE A 142 11.03 -15.71 -21.05
N LEU A 143 10.04 -14.95 -20.63
CA LEU A 143 10.12 -13.49 -20.67
C LEU A 143 10.96 -13.01 -19.47
N LYS A 144 11.86 -12.06 -19.71
CA LYS A 144 12.57 -11.31 -18.67
C LYS A 144 12.13 -9.85 -18.72
N GLY A 145 11.74 -9.31 -17.58
CA GLY A 145 11.30 -7.92 -17.44
C GLY A 145 11.78 -7.29 -16.14
N TYR A 146 11.42 -6.04 -15.93
CA TYR A 146 11.72 -5.31 -14.70
C TYR A 146 10.62 -4.29 -14.39
N ILE A 147 10.45 -4.01 -13.11
CA ILE A 147 9.76 -2.81 -12.63
C ILE A 147 10.74 -2.00 -11.78
N SER A 148 10.77 -0.68 -11.96
CA SER A 148 11.65 0.20 -11.22
C SER A 148 10.89 1.43 -10.73
N VAL A 149 10.96 1.69 -9.43
CA VAL A 149 10.27 2.80 -8.77
C VAL A 149 11.31 3.78 -8.21
N SER A 150 11.13 5.06 -8.51
CA SER A 150 11.80 6.19 -7.87
C SER A 150 10.77 7.22 -7.43
N ASP A 151 11.19 8.23 -6.67
CA ASP A 151 10.33 9.29 -6.13
C ASP A 151 9.62 10.09 -7.25
N GLU A 152 10.24 10.20 -8.43
CA GLU A 152 9.68 10.86 -9.62
C GLU A 152 8.70 9.97 -10.40
N ARG A 153 9.02 8.69 -10.62
CA ARG A 153 8.31 7.85 -11.60
C ARG A 153 8.46 6.35 -11.36
N SER A 154 7.53 5.60 -11.92
CA SER A 154 7.61 4.13 -12.02
C SER A 154 7.72 3.68 -13.47
N GLU A 155 8.65 2.77 -13.75
CA GLU A 155 8.87 2.19 -15.08
C GLU A 155 8.55 0.70 -15.07
N LEU A 156 7.86 0.20 -16.11
CA LEU A 156 7.68 -1.24 -16.37
C LEU A 156 8.25 -1.58 -17.75
N GLY A 157 9.20 -2.51 -17.82
CA GLY A 157 9.86 -2.88 -19.07
C GLY A 157 9.98 -4.38 -19.30
N VAL A 158 10.04 -4.77 -20.57
CA VAL A 158 10.41 -6.12 -21.01
C VAL A 158 11.82 -6.03 -21.58
N ALA A 159 12.78 -6.70 -20.92
CA ALA A 159 14.16 -6.75 -21.39
C ALA A 159 14.26 -7.65 -22.63
N GLU A 160 13.82 -8.90 -22.53
CA GLU A 160 13.99 -9.90 -23.58
C GLU A 160 13.01 -11.09 -23.48
N GLY A 161 13.04 -11.97 -24.47
CA GLY A 161 12.31 -13.24 -24.49
C GLY A 161 10.86 -13.21 -24.95
N GLY A 162 10.27 -12.03 -25.17
CA GLY A 162 8.86 -11.93 -25.60
C GLY A 162 8.25 -10.53 -25.60
N SER A 163 6.93 -10.48 -25.46
CA SER A 163 6.17 -9.27 -25.14
C SER A 163 5.17 -9.53 -23.99
N MET A 164 4.71 -8.46 -23.36
CA MET A 164 3.77 -8.49 -22.25
C MET A 164 2.59 -7.56 -22.54
N ASP A 165 1.38 -8.10 -22.51
CA ASP A 165 0.15 -7.31 -22.60
C ASP A 165 -0.27 -6.89 -21.19
N VAL A 166 -0.47 -5.59 -20.97
CA VAL A 166 -0.75 -4.98 -19.68
C VAL A 166 -1.96 -4.07 -19.76
N PHE A 167 -2.70 -3.96 -18.65
CA PHE A 167 -3.78 -2.99 -18.50
C PHE A 167 -3.34 -1.90 -17.52
N THR A 168 -3.46 -0.64 -17.93
CA THR A 168 -3.22 0.58 -17.16
C THR A 168 -4.50 1.43 -17.13
N ASP A 169 -4.41 2.63 -16.57
CA ASP A 169 -5.36 3.74 -16.72
C ASP A 169 -5.66 4.06 -18.21
N ASP A 170 -4.62 4.24 -19.02
CA ASP A 170 -4.70 4.39 -20.49
C ASP A 170 -5.27 3.15 -21.24
N GLY A 171 -5.58 2.07 -20.51
CA GLY A 171 -6.20 0.85 -21.05
C GLY A 171 -5.19 -0.26 -21.41
N LEU A 172 -5.48 -1.01 -22.48
CA LEU A 172 -4.69 -2.20 -22.85
C LEU A 172 -3.52 -1.86 -23.77
N MET A 173 -2.29 -2.08 -23.30
CA MET A 173 -1.06 -1.88 -24.06
C MET A 173 -0.24 -3.17 -24.19
N THR A 174 0.60 -3.26 -25.23
CA THR A 174 1.62 -4.32 -25.39
C THR A 174 3.02 -3.73 -25.24
N ILE A 175 3.81 -4.25 -24.30
CA ILE A 175 5.23 -3.93 -24.10
C ILE A 175 6.07 -5.04 -24.79
N PRO A 176 6.70 -4.79 -25.95
CA PRO A 176 7.64 -5.75 -26.55
C PRO A 176 9.02 -5.67 -25.90
N ALA A 177 9.85 -6.71 -26.13
CA ALA A 177 11.26 -6.72 -25.73
C ALA A 177 12.04 -5.46 -26.17
N GLY A 178 12.92 -4.99 -25.30
CA GLY A 178 13.67 -3.75 -25.49
C GLY A 178 12.85 -2.47 -25.33
N LYS A 179 11.59 -2.56 -24.85
CA LYS A 179 10.72 -1.40 -24.58
C LYS A 179 10.21 -1.40 -23.14
N LYS A 180 9.73 -0.22 -22.73
CA LYS A 180 9.15 0.07 -21.43
C LYS A 180 8.00 1.07 -21.56
N ILE A 181 7.13 1.09 -20.57
CA ILE A 181 6.22 2.20 -20.28
C ILE A 181 6.67 2.91 -19.01
N ILE A 182 6.21 4.15 -18.84
CA ILE A 182 6.38 4.95 -17.62
C ILE A 182 4.97 5.24 -17.11
N LEU A 183 4.71 4.98 -15.83
CA LEU A 183 3.52 5.48 -15.17
C LEU A 183 3.75 6.97 -14.84
N ALA A 184 2.90 7.83 -15.39
CA ALA A 184 2.71 9.16 -14.83
C ALA A 184 2.16 9.03 -13.41
N GLN A 185 2.34 10.06 -12.57
CA GLN A 185 1.45 10.20 -11.43
C GLN A 185 0.09 10.59 -12.01
N ALA A 186 -0.90 9.70 -11.90
CA ALA A 186 -2.28 10.13 -11.95
C ALA A 186 -2.48 11.05 -10.74
N ASP A 187 -2.68 12.35 -10.98
CA ASP A 187 -3.24 13.23 -9.98
C ASP A 187 -4.54 12.59 -9.52
N MET A 188 -4.57 12.12 -8.27
CA MET A 188 -5.80 11.61 -7.68
C MET A 188 -6.68 12.80 -7.35
N ASP A 189 -7.36 13.31 -8.38
CA ASP A 189 -8.56 14.12 -8.22
C ASP A 189 -9.62 13.27 -7.52
N ILE A 190 -9.54 13.28 -6.19
CA ILE A 190 -10.50 12.69 -5.26
C ILE A 190 -11.77 13.54 -5.15
N GLY A 191 -12.22 14.10 -6.27
CA GLY A 191 -13.56 14.65 -6.50
C GLY A 191 -14.09 15.53 -5.36
N LEU A 192 -13.24 16.39 -4.80
CA LEU A 192 -13.71 17.50 -3.99
C LEU A 192 -14.38 18.47 -4.97
N PRO A 193 -15.64 18.89 -4.75
CA PRO A 193 -16.31 19.77 -5.69
C PRO A 193 -15.48 21.04 -5.86
N GLU A 194 -15.17 21.40 -7.10
CA GLU A 194 -14.50 22.65 -7.42
C GLU A 194 -15.30 23.80 -6.80
N GLU A 195 -14.70 24.56 -5.88
CA GLU A 195 -15.33 25.78 -5.37
C GLU A 195 -15.41 26.77 -6.53
N GLU A 196 -16.62 26.96 -7.08
CA GLU A 196 -16.86 27.88 -8.18
C GLU A 196 -16.22 29.25 -7.87
N PRO A 197 -15.31 29.77 -8.72
CA PRO A 197 -14.64 31.03 -8.44
C PRO A 197 -15.69 32.13 -8.30
N PRO A 198 -15.74 32.84 -7.16
CA PRO A 198 -16.89 33.68 -6.81
C PRO A 198 -17.10 34.75 -7.88
N ALA A 199 -18.28 34.72 -8.51
CA ALA A 199 -18.60 35.52 -9.68
C ALA A 199 -18.22 37.00 -9.47
N ALA A 200 -17.37 37.50 -10.35
CA ALA A 200 -16.89 38.88 -10.29
C ALA A 200 -18.08 39.84 -10.37
N ARG A 201 -18.35 40.56 -9.28
CA ARG A 201 -19.46 41.52 -9.23
C ARG A 201 -19.22 42.61 -10.26
N GLU A 202 -20.14 42.74 -11.20
CA GLU A 202 -20.17 43.82 -12.18
C GLU A 202 -20.20 45.18 -11.45
N PRO A 203 -19.43 46.19 -11.90
CA PRO A 203 -19.45 47.51 -11.28
C PRO A 203 -20.79 48.21 -11.58
N PRO A 204 -21.55 48.66 -10.55
CA PRO A 204 -22.83 49.33 -10.79
C PRO A 204 -22.62 50.69 -11.45
N GLU A 205 -23.28 50.92 -12.58
CA GLU A 205 -23.27 52.20 -13.28
C GLU A 205 -23.87 53.29 -12.39
N THR A 206 -23.09 54.31 -12.06
CA THR A 206 -23.55 55.42 -11.21
C THR A 206 -23.99 56.61 -12.06
N GLU A 207 -25.28 56.68 -12.39
CA GLU A 207 -25.85 57.88 -12.98
C GLU A 207 -25.85 59.07 -12.01
N LYS A 208 -25.93 60.29 -12.56
CA LYS A 208 -25.74 61.55 -11.83
C LYS A 208 -26.97 61.95 -11.01
N GLY A 209 -26.96 61.68 -9.70
CA GLY A 209 -27.96 62.19 -8.73
C GLY A 209 -27.45 63.36 -7.88
N TRP A 210 -28.02 64.55 -8.04
CA TRP A 210 -27.71 65.75 -7.25
C TRP A 210 -28.42 65.74 -5.89
N SER A 211 -27.69 65.88 -4.77
CA SER A 211 -28.02 66.83 -3.67
C SER A 211 -27.04 66.78 -2.47
N THR A 212 -26.45 67.94 -2.18
CA THR A 212 -26.27 68.58 -0.84
C THR A 212 -26.38 67.71 0.44
N GLY A 213 -25.31 67.67 1.26
CA GLY A 213 -25.41 67.14 2.64
C GLY A 213 -24.10 66.95 3.42
N THR A 214 -23.48 68.02 3.92
CA THR A 214 -22.30 67.94 4.80
C THR A 214 -22.58 67.16 6.09
N LYS A 215 -21.78 66.13 6.42
CA LYS A 215 -21.40 65.86 7.82
C LYS A 215 -20.09 65.08 8.00
N VAL A 216 -19.31 65.61 8.95
CA VAL A 216 -18.03 65.16 9.49
C VAL A 216 -18.18 63.85 10.30
N ALA A 217 -17.17 62.97 10.34
CA ALA A 217 -16.57 62.42 11.59
C ALA A 217 -15.63 61.20 11.38
N VAL A 218 -14.48 61.24 12.08
CA VAL A 218 -13.89 60.18 12.95
C VAL A 218 -14.03 58.70 12.52
N GLY A 219 -12.97 57.89 12.35
CA GLY A 219 -11.54 58.11 12.54
C GLY A 219 -10.94 57.44 13.80
N THR A 220 -10.36 56.25 13.63
CA THR A 220 -9.57 55.44 14.60
C THR A 220 -8.83 54.36 13.78
N LEU A 221 -7.54 54.01 13.93
CA LEU A 221 -6.76 53.54 15.11
C LEU A 221 -7.35 52.26 15.74
N GLY A 222 -6.73 51.09 15.70
CA GLY A 222 -5.45 50.67 15.09
C GLY A 222 -4.98 49.31 15.63
N VAL A 223 -3.78 48.87 15.23
CA VAL A 223 -2.85 47.92 15.91
C VAL A 223 -3.44 46.79 16.79
N GLY A 224 -3.14 45.52 16.45
CA GLY A 224 -3.05 44.44 17.45
C GLY A 224 -3.24 43.02 16.92
N ALA A 225 -2.31 42.12 17.24
CA ALA A 225 -2.45 40.68 17.01
C ALA A 225 -2.55 39.94 18.36
N VAL A 226 -3.52 39.03 18.50
CA VAL A 226 -3.67 38.12 19.65
C VAL A 226 -4.14 36.73 19.15
N ALA A 227 -3.83 35.70 19.93
CA ALA A 227 -3.90 34.27 19.58
C ALA A 227 -5.32 33.65 19.51
N GLY A 228 -5.35 32.42 19.00
CA GLY A 228 -6.55 31.68 18.58
C GLY A 228 -7.49 31.11 19.65
N ILE A 229 -8.59 30.58 19.11
CA ILE A 229 -9.72 29.82 19.70
C ILE A 229 -10.06 28.76 18.61
N LEU A 230 -10.34 27.46 18.80
CA LEU A 230 -11.04 26.67 19.84
C LEU A 230 -12.57 26.77 19.89
N MET A 231 -13.23 26.50 18.75
CA MET A 231 -14.62 26.00 18.69
C MET A 231 -14.74 24.94 17.57
N GLY A 232 -15.56 23.88 17.65
CA GLY A 232 -16.32 23.39 18.81
C GLY A 232 -17.85 23.42 18.66
N LEU A 233 -18.41 22.60 17.75
CA LEU A 233 -19.81 22.18 17.56
C LEU A 233 -19.72 20.90 16.69
N GLY A 234 -20.53 19.83 16.78
CA GLY A 234 -21.83 19.61 17.43
C GLY A 234 -22.92 19.44 16.34
N GLY A 235 -23.65 18.33 16.21
CA GLY A 235 -23.60 17.02 16.89
C GLY A 235 -24.76 16.10 16.44
N GLY A 236 -24.74 14.81 16.83
CA GLY A 236 -25.74 13.80 16.45
C GLY A 236 -25.57 13.22 15.03
N GLY A 237 -26.18 12.08 14.67
CA GLY A 237 -26.94 11.13 15.49
C GLY A 237 -27.73 10.15 14.62
N GLY A 238 -27.60 8.84 14.85
CA GLY A 238 -28.33 7.81 14.10
C GLY A 238 -27.82 6.40 14.41
N GLY A 239 -28.71 5.50 14.83
CA GLY A 239 -28.39 4.09 15.07
C GLY A 239 -28.81 3.20 13.89
N GLY A 240 -28.11 2.09 13.72
CA GLY A 240 -28.49 0.99 12.82
C GLY A 240 -28.31 -0.33 13.54
N ASP A 241 -29.34 -1.18 13.52
CA ASP A 241 -29.41 -2.44 14.27
C ASP A 241 -29.15 -3.66 13.38
N GLY A 242 -28.85 -4.80 14.00
CA GLY A 242 -28.58 -6.09 13.37
C GLY A 242 -27.09 -6.41 13.21
N GLY A 243 -26.65 -7.66 13.33
CA GLY A 243 -27.41 -8.87 13.68
C GLY A 243 -26.56 -10.12 13.44
N GLY A 244 -26.65 -11.15 14.29
CA GLY A 244 -25.73 -12.30 14.18
C GLY A 244 -25.82 -13.38 15.27
N GLY A 245 -27.03 -13.70 15.75
CA GLY A 245 -27.24 -14.90 16.58
C GLY A 245 -27.14 -16.17 15.74
N GLY A 246 -26.46 -17.20 16.24
CA GLY A 246 -26.21 -18.44 15.49
C GLY A 246 -27.40 -19.39 15.43
N GLY A 247 -27.42 -20.26 14.41
CA GLY A 247 -28.38 -21.35 14.26
C GLY A 247 -27.83 -22.45 13.36
N SER A 248 -27.68 -23.67 13.88
CA SER A 248 -27.12 -24.83 13.18
C SER A 248 -28.20 -25.85 12.83
N VAL A 249 -28.37 -26.19 11.55
CA VAL A 249 -29.16 -27.36 11.11
C VAL A 249 -28.68 -27.97 9.79
N SER A 250 -28.87 -29.29 9.71
CA SER A 250 -28.82 -30.20 8.56
C SER A 250 -29.84 -31.33 8.89
N PRO A 251 -30.27 -32.23 7.98
CA PRO A 251 -29.88 -32.50 6.59
C PRO A 251 -30.80 -31.71 5.60
N SER A 252 -31.27 -32.11 4.40
CA SER A 252 -31.38 -33.39 3.69
C SER A 252 -31.45 -33.24 2.16
N ALA A 253 -31.27 -34.36 1.46
CA ALA A 253 -31.62 -34.55 0.05
C ALA A 253 -33.15 -34.79 -0.13
N PRO A 254 -33.66 -34.77 -1.36
CA PRO A 254 -33.78 -36.02 -2.13
C PRO A 254 -32.80 -36.15 -3.30
#